data_AF-A0A2T2SQ51-F1
#
_entry.id   AF-A0A2T2SQ51-F1
#
_cell.length_a   1.000
_cell.length_b   1.000
_cell.length_c   1.000
_cell.angle_alpha   90.00
_cell.angle_beta   90.00
_cell.angle_gamma   90.00
#
_symmetry.space_group_name_H-M   'P 1'
#
loop_
_entity.id
_entity.type
_entity.pdbx_description
1 polymer ?
#
loop_
_entity_poly.entity_id
_entity_poly.type
_entity_poly.pdbx_seq_one_letter_code
_entity_poly.pdbx_strand_id
1 'polypeptide(L)'
;AAFGDDGAGASVFSDWWSYKFEVYYSTAYNAAILTENGVNTSINSDIPGEQRDLYLQAAKTQRYGDLSDTQALKLITINPARQLGIADRVGSIEEGKDADLAIFSEHPLSVYTRPQRTYVDGVMRFDHEQDPDDMRLRVDPEGTVELSRDGYDRDRRRSCLKGVTYLRATRNGVILENAGR
;
A
#
# COMPACT_ATOMS: atom_id res chain seq x y z
N ALA A 1 -9.10 -7.43 12.55
CA ALA A 1 -9.51 -6.36 13.47
C ALA A 1 -8.25 -5.85 14.15
N ALA A 2 -7.95 -4.57 13.98
CA ALA A 2 -6.95 -3.89 14.81
C ALA A 2 -7.69 -3.21 15.96
N PHE A 3 -7.21 -3.38 17.18
CA PHE A 3 -7.85 -2.87 18.39
C PHE A 3 -7.04 -1.69 18.90
N GLY A 4 -7.59 -0.48 18.78
CA GLY A 4 -7.06 0.74 19.41
C GLY A 4 -8.09 1.34 20.37
N ASP A 5 -7.79 2.52 20.92
CA ASP A 5 -8.70 3.25 21.81
C ASP A 5 -10.04 3.61 21.13
N ASP A 6 -10.08 3.63 19.79
CA ASP A 6 -11.27 3.83 18.95
C ASP A 6 -12.12 2.55 18.77
N GLY A 7 -11.79 1.46 19.48
CA GLY A 7 -12.44 0.15 19.31
C GLY A 7 -11.90 -0.64 18.12
N ALA A 8 -12.68 -1.62 17.65
CA ALA A 8 -12.29 -2.47 16.54
C ALA A 8 -12.45 -1.73 15.20
N GLY A 9 -11.35 -1.58 14.46
CA GLY A 9 -11.37 -1.08 13.09
C GLY A 9 -11.64 -2.17 12.04
N ALA A 10 -12.14 -1.74 10.87
CA ALA A 10 -12.33 -2.59 9.70
C ALA A 10 -11.37 -2.18 8.57
N SER A 11 -10.66 -3.14 7.99
CA SER A 11 -9.86 -2.93 6.79
C SER A 11 -10.43 -3.79 5.67
N VAL A 12 -10.80 -3.16 4.56
CA VAL A 12 -11.59 -3.79 3.49
C VAL A 12 -10.95 -3.53 2.12
N PHE A 13 -11.41 -4.28 1.12
CA PHE A 13 -11.10 -4.00 -0.28
C PHE A 13 -12.10 -3.00 -0.85
N SER A 14 -11.64 -2.13 -1.76
CA SER A 14 -12.47 -1.15 -2.48
C SER A 14 -13.57 -1.79 -3.32
N ASP A 15 -13.20 -2.81 -4.10
CA ASP A 15 -14.08 -3.45 -5.08
C ASP A 15 -13.67 -4.89 -5.44
N TRP A 16 -12.80 -5.50 -4.64
CA TRP A 16 -12.42 -6.90 -4.83
C TRP A 16 -13.36 -7.80 -4.05
N TRP A 17 -14.29 -8.44 -4.75
CA TRP A 17 -15.23 -9.41 -4.19
C TRP A 17 -15.30 -10.67 -5.09
N SER A 18 -15.95 -11.74 -4.61
CA SER A 18 -16.17 -12.99 -5.36
C SER A 18 -14.94 -13.84 -5.72
N TYR A 19 -13.72 -13.38 -5.44
CA TYR A 19 -12.49 -14.14 -5.76
C TYR A 19 -12.09 -15.18 -4.70
N LYS A 20 -12.70 -15.13 -3.49
CA LYS A 20 -12.58 -16.12 -2.41
C LYS A 20 -13.95 -16.31 -1.74
N PHE A 21 -14.15 -17.43 -1.05
CA PHE A 21 -15.41 -17.77 -0.40
C PHE A 21 -15.81 -16.73 0.67
N GLU A 22 -14.85 -16.22 1.42
CA GLU A 22 -15.04 -15.24 2.51
C GLU A 22 -15.53 -13.87 2.01
N VAL A 23 -15.32 -13.55 0.72
CA VAL A 23 -15.71 -12.27 0.10
C VAL A 23 -16.76 -12.46 -0.99
N TYR A 24 -17.41 -13.62 -1.06
CA TYR A 24 -18.37 -13.95 -2.11
C TYR A 24 -19.57 -12.99 -2.14
N TYR A 25 -20.05 -12.60 -0.95
CA TYR A 25 -21.17 -11.66 -0.78
C TYR A 25 -20.71 -10.23 -0.45
N SER A 26 -19.43 -9.91 -0.67
CA SER A 26 -18.92 -8.54 -0.49
C SER A 26 -19.46 -7.61 -1.59
N THR A 27 -19.36 -6.31 -1.36
CA THR A 27 -19.88 -5.26 -2.26
C THR A 27 -18.91 -4.08 -2.30
N ALA A 28 -18.88 -3.37 -3.45
CA ALA A 28 -18.12 -2.13 -3.63
C ALA A 28 -18.51 -1.00 -2.64
N TYR A 29 -19.69 -1.13 -2.04
CA TYR A 29 -20.28 -0.18 -1.11
C TYR A 29 -19.80 -0.38 0.33
N ASN A 30 -19.04 -1.44 0.62
CA ASN A 30 -18.68 -1.85 1.98
C ASN A 30 -17.99 -0.73 2.78
N ALA A 31 -17.03 -0.03 2.18
CA ALA A 31 -16.27 1.02 2.82
C ALA A 31 -17.16 2.23 3.14
N ALA A 32 -18.08 2.57 2.23
CA ALA A 32 -19.05 3.64 2.44
C ALA A 32 -20.03 3.31 3.56
N ILE A 33 -20.64 2.12 3.53
CA ILE A 33 -21.57 1.65 4.56
C ILE A 33 -20.90 1.68 5.94
N LEU A 34 -19.67 1.17 6.06
CA LEU A 34 -18.94 1.18 7.33
C LEU A 34 -18.62 2.60 7.80
N THR A 35 -18.20 3.48 6.87
CA THR A 35 -17.91 4.89 7.16
C THR A 35 -19.15 5.64 7.65
N GLU A 36 -20.31 5.45 7.01
CA GLU A 36 -21.59 6.04 7.40
C GLU A 36 -22.06 5.59 8.79
N ASN A 37 -21.71 4.37 9.18
CA ASN A 37 -22.02 3.80 10.49
C ASN A 37 -20.96 4.12 11.55
N GLY A 38 -20.01 5.02 11.26
CA GLY A 38 -19.00 5.49 12.22
C GLY A 38 -17.89 4.48 12.52
N VAL A 39 -17.74 3.42 11.72
CA VAL A 39 -16.66 2.46 11.89
C VAL A 39 -15.36 3.08 11.39
N ASN A 40 -14.28 2.98 12.18
CA ASN A 40 -12.94 3.33 11.72
C ASN A 40 -12.50 2.38 10.59
N THR A 41 -12.65 2.84 9.35
CA THR A 41 -12.56 2.01 8.14
C THR A 41 -11.33 2.38 7.32
N SER A 42 -10.62 1.38 6.80
CA SER A 42 -9.47 1.58 5.90
C SER A 42 -9.56 0.71 4.65
N ILE A 43 -8.84 1.12 3.60
CA ILE A 43 -8.65 0.31 2.39
C ILE A 43 -7.23 -0.27 2.38
N ASN A 44 -7.12 -1.55 2.03
CA ASN A 44 -5.84 -2.24 1.85
C ASN A 44 -5.79 -2.98 0.50
N SER A 45 -4.60 -3.37 0.07
CA SER A 45 -4.41 -4.14 -1.17
C SER A 45 -4.34 -5.66 -0.97
N ASP A 46 -3.85 -6.13 0.18
CA ASP A 46 -3.45 -7.54 0.44
C ASP A 46 -2.47 -8.13 -0.63
N ILE A 47 -1.88 -7.26 -1.46
CA ILE A 47 -1.03 -7.63 -2.61
C ILE A 47 0.21 -6.73 -2.62
N PRO A 48 1.43 -7.30 -2.58
CA PRO A 48 2.67 -6.55 -2.76
C PRO A 48 2.69 -5.79 -4.09
N GLY A 49 3.05 -4.51 -4.02
CA GLY A 49 3.17 -3.64 -5.20
C GLY A 49 1.90 -2.89 -5.56
N GLU A 50 0.72 -3.39 -5.21
CA GLU A 50 -0.56 -2.69 -5.45
C GLU A 50 -0.84 -1.60 -4.39
N GLN A 51 -0.06 -1.53 -3.30
CA GLN A 51 -0.20 -0.45 -2.31
C GLN A 51 0.02 0.94 -2.93
N ARG A 52 0.81 1.01 -4.02
CA ARG A 52 1.08 2.26 -4.73
C ARG A 52 -0.17 2.88 -5.35
N ASP A 53 -1.19 2.08 -5.63
CA ASP A 53 -2.43 2.53 -6.29
C ASP A 53 -3.58 2.75 -5.28
N LEU A 54 -3.29 2.77 -3.97
CA LEU A 54 -4.32 2.92 -2.92
C LEU A 54 -5.14 4.21 -3.07
N TYR A 55 -4.56 5.29 -3.61
CA TYR A 55 -5.29 6.52 -3.92
C TYR A 55 -6.38 6.32 -4.98
N LEU A 56 -6.14 5.48 -5.99
CA LEU A 56 -7.16 5.07 -6.96
C LEU A 56 -8.19 4.15 -6.32
N GLN A 57 -7.77 3.23 -5.44
CA GLN A 57 -8.72 2.37 -4.72
C GLN A 57 -9.65 3.18 -3.82
N ALA A 58 -9.13 4.22 -3.15
CA ALA A 58 -9.94 5.17 -2.38
C ALA A 58 -10.90 5.98 -3.28
N ALA A 59 -10.46 6.43 -4.45
CA ALA A 59 -11.33 7.18 -5.36
C ALA A 59 -12.58 6.38 -5.79
N LYS A 60 -12.49 5.04 -5.88
CA LYS A 60 -13.64 4.18 -6.18
C LYS A 60 -14.77 4.32 -5.16
N THR A 61 -14.49 4.63 -3.90
CA THR A 61 -15.56 4.79 -2.90
C THR A 61 -16.42 6.02 -3.14
N GLN A 62 -15.91 7.02 -3.87
CA GLN A 62 -16.72 8.15 -4.32
C GLN A 62 -17.72 7.72 -5.39
N ARG A 63 -17.32 6.80 -6.28
CA ARG A 63 -18.19 6.28 -7.35
C ARG A 63 -19.26 5.33 -6.82
N TYR A 64 -18.92 4.50 -5.85
CA TYR A 64 -19.81 3.46 -5.33
C TYR A 64 -20.66 3.96 -4.17
N GLY A 65 -20.15 4.78 -3.25
CA GLY A 65 -20.92 5.18 -2.06
C GLY A 65 -20.86 6.67 -1.75
N ASP A 66 -20.62 7.51 -2.76
CA ASP A 66 -20.70 8.98 -2.68
C ASP A 66 -19.89 9.60 -1.51
N LEU A 67 -18.80 8.92 -1.09
CA LEU A 67 -17.90 9.48 -0.09
C LEU A 67 -17.26 10.77 -0.63
N SER A 68 -17.20 11.79 0.23
CA SER A 68 -16.47 13.02 -0.05
C SER A 68 -14.96 12.77 -0.19
N ASP A 69 -14.23 13.70 -0.82
CA ASP A 69 -12.77 13.63 -0.95
C ASP A 69 -12.08 13.40 0.40
N THR A 70 -12.55 14.10 1.44
CA THR A 70 -12.02 13.95 2.80
C THR A 70 -12.28 12.56 3.36
N GLN A 71 -13.48 12.00 3.17
CA GLN A 71 -13.79 10.65 3.65
C GLN A 71 -12.94 9.61 2.92
N ALA A 72 -12.83 9.70 1.59
CA ALA A 72 -12.03 8.78 0.78
C ALA A 72 -10.54 8.83 1.15
N LEU A 73 -9.95 10.03 1.30
CA LEU A 73 -8.55 10.16 1.71
C LEU A 73 -8.29 9.61 3.12
N LYS A 74 -9.24 9.77 4.05
CA LYS A 74 -9.10 9.20 5.42
C LYS A 74 -8.93 7.68 5.39
N LEU A 75 -9.58 6.97 4.47
CA LEU A 75 -9.51 5.50 4.35
C LEU A 75 -8.09 4.97 4.10
N ILE A 76 -7.20 5.80 3.56
CA ILE A 76 -5.82 5.42 3.21
C ILE A 76 -4.76 6.23 3.97
N THR A 77 -5.17 7.09 4.91
CA THR A 77 -4.26 7.96 5.69
C THR A 77 -4.50 7.83 7.19
N ILE A 78 -5.32 8.71 7.78
CA ILE A 78 -5.49 8.77 9.24
C ILE A 78 -6.23 7.56 9.83
N ASN A 79 -7.15 6.95 9.11
CA ASN A 79 -7.90 5.79 9.61
C ASN A 79 -7.00 4.57 9.84
N PRO A 80 -6.18 4.12 8.85
CA PRO A 80 -5.22 3.05 9.11
C PRO A 80 -4.16 3.45 10.15
N ALA A 81 -3.73 4.72 10.22
CA ALA A 81 -2.80 5.17 11.27
C ALA A 81 -3.41 5.02 12.69
N ARG A 82 -4.70 5.33 12.86
CA ARG A 82 -5.44 5.10 14.11
C ARG A 82 -5.58 3.61 14.43
N GLN A 83 -5.90 2.80 13.42
CA GLN A 83 -5.98 1.33 13.57
C GLN A 83 -4.65 0.73 14.05
N LEU A 84 -3.52 1.30 13.61
CA LEU A 84 -2.17 0.87 13.97
C LEU A 84 -1.64 1.53 15.26
N GLY A 85 -2.37 2.47 15.86
CA GLY A 85 -1.93 3.18 17.07
C GLY A 85 -0.75 4.13 16.86
N ILE A 86 -0.61 4.69 15.65
CA ILE A 86 0.50 5.60 15.27
C ILE A 86 -0.01 6.93 14.69
N ALA A 87 -1.27 7.29 14.98
CA ALA A 87 -1.90 8.51 14.46
C ALA A 87 -1.31 9.81 15.03
N ASP A 88 -0.57 9.72 16.14
CA ASP A 88 0.25 10.79 16.71
C ASP A 88 1.50 11.07 15.86
N ARG A 89 1.93 10.11 15.06
CA ARG A 89 3.12 10.22 14.19
C ARG A 89 2.81 10.46 12.72
N VAL A 90 1.79 9.81 12.17
CA VAL A 90 1.52 9.83 10.71
C VAL A 90 0.02 9.91 10.38
N GLY A 91 -0.30 10.05 9.08
CA GLY A 91 -1.66 9.96 8.57
C GLY A 91 -2.40 11.30 8.44
N SER A 92 -1.81 12.41 8.86
CA SER A 92 -2.27 13.76 8.54
C SER A 92 -1.10 14.75 8.50
N ILE A 93 -1.32 15.92 7.89
CA ILE A 93 -0.33 17.00 7.79
C ILE A 93 -0.57 17.96 8.95
N GLU A 94 0.14 17.76 10.05
CA GLU A 94 0.04 18.53 11.30
C GLU A 94 1.44 18.76 11.87
N GLU A 95 1.64 19.84 12.62
CA GLU A 95 2.90 20.10 13.30
C GLU A 95 3.22 18.99 14.31
N GLY A 96 4.49 18.56 14.35
CA GLY A 96 4.96 17.50 15.25
C GLY A 96 4.87 16.07 14.71
N LYS A 97 4.28 15.87 13.53
CA LYS A 97 4.21 14.56 12.84
C LYS A 97 5.41 14.31 11.93
N ASP A 98 5.63 13.04 11.60
CA ASP A 98 6.64 12.61 10.65
C ASP A 98 6.32 13.20 9.27
N ALA A 99 7.35 13.73 8.59
CA ALA A 99 7.18 14.41 7.31
C ALA A 99 7.08 13.41 6.14
N ASP A 100 6.06 12.56 6.20
CA ASP A 100 5.70 11.56 5.20
C ASP A 100 4.67 12.15 4.23
N LEU A 101 5.14 12.56 3.04
CA LEU A 101 4.34 13.33 2.09
C LEU A 101 4.39 12.72 0.69
N ALA A 102 3.26 12.71 0.00
CA ALA A 102 3.15 12.38 -1.41
C ALA A 102 2.61 13.58 -2.19
N ILE A 103 3.36 14.05 -3.18
CA ILE A 103 3.01 15.16 -4.05
C ILE A 103 2.48 14.59 -5.36
N PHE A 104 1.35 15.11 -5.82
CA PHE A 104 0.66 14.65 -7.02
C PHE A 104 0.54 15.79 -8.04
N SER A 105 0.46 15.44 -9.33
CA SER A 105 0.30 16.42 -10.41
C SER A 105 -1.04 17.14 -10.39
N GLU A 106 -2.06 16.48 -9.86
CA GLU A 106 -3.42 16.99 -9.70
C GLU A 106 -4.01 16.48 -8.38
N HIS A 107 -5.33 16.60 -8.20
CA HIS A 107 -6.02 16.03 -7.05
C HIS A 107 -5.68 14.52 -6.89
N PRO A 108 -5.30 14.04 -5.69
CA PRO A 108 -4.85 12.66 -5.50
C PRO A 108 -5.88 11.57 -5.86
N LEU A 109 -7.18 11.90 -5.84
CA LEU A 109 -8.25 10.96 -6.23
C LEU A 109 -8.58 10.99 -7.73
N SER A 110 -7.92 11.85 -8.53
CA SER A 110 -8.10 11.88 -9.98
C SER A 110 -7.44 10.68 -10.64
N VAL A 111 -8.12 10.02 -11.58
CA VAL A 111 -7.54 8.93 -12.39
C VAL A 111 -6.41 9.39 -13.32
N TYR A 112 -6.30 10.70 -13.56
CA TYR A 112 -5.25 11.30 -14.39
C TYR A 112 -4.03 11.72 -13.58
N THR A 113 -4.13 11.69 -12.25
CA THR A 113 -3.05 12.14 -11.37
C THR A 113 -1.86 11.20 -11.42
N ARG A 114 -0.66 11.76 -11.25
CA ARG A 114 0.59 11.02 -11.18
C ARG A 114 1.39 11.47 -9.96
N PRO A 115 1.93 10.53 -9.16
CA PRO A 115 2.91 10.86 -8.13
C PRO A 115 4.08 11.63 -8.75
N GLN A 116 4.40 12.80 -8.21
CA GLN A 116 5.52 13.64 -8.62
C GLN A 116 6.70 13.43 -7.69
N ARG A 117 6.47 13.47 -6.37
CA ARG A 117 7.52 13.34 -5.36
C ARG A 117 7.00 12.61 -4.14
N THR A 118 7.86 11.86 -3.47
CA THR A 118 7.55 11.28 -2.16
C THR A 118 8.65 11.62 -1.16
N TYR A 119 8.23 11.91 0.07
CA TYR A 119 9.09 12.20 1.21
C TYR A 119 8.77 11.18 2.30
N VAL A 120 9.81 10.65 2.92
CA VAL A 120 9.73 9.76 4.09
C VAL A 120 10.67 10.30 5.14
N ASP A 121 10.17 10.57 6.34
CA ASP A 121 10.90 11.25 7.43
C ASP A 121 11.53 12.59 6.97
N GLY A 122 10.85 13.32 6.08
CA GLY A 122 11.34 14.58 5.50
C GLY A 122 12.44 14.43 4.45
N VAL A 123 12.89 13.21 4.16
CA VAL A 123 13.88 12.92 3.11
C VAL A 123 13.15 12.56 1.82
N MET A 124 13.48 13.24 0.72
CA MET A 124 12.95 12.90 -0.61
C MET A 124 13.42 11.50 -1.02
N ARG A 125 12.47 10.60 -1.31
CA ARG A 125 12.74 9.21 -1.72
C ARG A 125 12.45 8.95 -3.19
N PHE A 126 11.56 9.72 -3.79
CA PHE A 126 11.19 9.65 -5.20
C PHE A 126 11.02 11.05 -5.77
N ASP A 127 11.51 11.26 -6.99
CA ASP A 127 11.29 12.47 -7.79
C ASP A 127 11.12 12.08 -9.26
N HIS A 128 9.94 12.30 -9.81
CA HIS A 128 9.56 11.89 -11.16
C HIS A 128 10.48 12.48 -12.24
N GLU A 129 11.00 13.69 -12.03
CA GLU A 129 11.88 14.36 -13.00
C GLU A 129 13.32 13.84 -12.95
N GLN A 130 13.81 13.44 -11.78
CA GLN A 130 15.19 13.04 -11.55
C GLN A 130 15.39 11.53 -11.56
N ASP A 131 14.31 10.75 -11.45
CA ASP A 131 14.34 9.29 -11.39
C ASP A 131 13.36 8.66 -12.42
N PRO A 132 13.57 8.89 -13.74
CA PRO A 132 12.63 8.45 -14.79
C PRO A 132 12.58 6.93 -14.96
N ASP A 133 13.62 6.21 -14.51
CA ASP A 133 13.73 4.75 -14.58
C ASP A 133 13.39 4.08 -13.24
N ASP A 134 12.82 4.82 -12.27
CA ASP A 134 12.48 4.27 -10.96
C ASP A 134 11.31 3.26 -11.03
N MET A 135 11.67 2.01 -11.27
CA MET A 135 10.78 0.86 -11.28
C MET A 135 10.83 0.12 -9.94
N ARG A 136 11.28 0.74 -8.84
CA ARG A 136 11.42 0.10 -7.53
C ARG A 136 10.09 -0.51 -7.06
N LEU A 137 9.97 -1.83 -7.19
CA LEU A 137 8.97 -2.63 -6.48
C LEU A 137 9.30 -2.76 -4.99
N ARG A 138 10.51 -2.34 -4.58
CA ARG A 138 11.06 -2.44 -3.22
C ARG A 138 11.85 -1.21 -2.83
N VAL A 139 11.80 -0.91 -1.53
CA VAL A 139 12.46 0.26 -0.92
C VAL A 139 13.98 0.27 -1.13
N ASP A 140 14.62 -0.90 -1.28
CA ASP A 140 16.06 -1.04 -1.51
C ASP A 140 16.36 -1.51 -2.96
N PRO A 141 16.82 -0.62 -3.86
CA PRO A 141 17.16 -0.97 -5.25
C PRO A 141 18.43 -1.81 -5.39
N GLU A 142 19.33 -1.78 -4.39
CA GLU A 142 20.54 -2.62 -4.33
C GLU A 142 20.37 -3.76 -3.31
N GLY A 143 19.11 -3.98 -2.90
CA GLY A 143 18.76 -4.82 -1.79
C GLY A 143 18.80 -6.29 -2.10
N THR A 144 18.95 -7.06 -1.03
CA THR A 144 18.84 -8.51 -1.07
C THR A 144 17.37 -8.90 -0.95
N VAL A 145 16.84 -9.48 -2.02
CA VAL A 145 15.49 -10.06 -2.09
C VAL A 145 15.56 -11.49 -1.59
N GLU A 146 14.92 -11.76 -0.46
CA GLU A 146 14.72 -13.12 0.03
C GLU A 146 13.55 -13.77 -0.73
N LEU A 147 13.84 -14.74 -1.59
CA LEU A 147 12.86 -15.39 -2.48
C LEU A 147 11.81 -16.21 -1.72
N SER A 148 12.16 -16.73 -0.54
CA SER A 148 11.24 -17.47 0.32
C SER A 148 10.14 -16.57 0.89
N ARG A 149 10.46 -15.31 1.22
CA ARG A 149 9.54 -14.31 1.77
C ARG A 149 8.44 -13.92 0.77
N ASP A 150 8.72 -14.04 -0.52
CA ASP A 150 7.84 -13.61 -1.60
C ASP A 150 6.98 -14.73 -2.19
N GLY A 151 7.07 -15.93 -1.62
CA GLY A 151 6.34 -17.08 -2.12
C GLY A 151 6.89 -17.68 -3.41
N TYR A 152 8.07 -17.25 -3.87
CA TYR A 152 8.77 -17.91 -4.98
C TYR A 152 9.37 -19.28 -4.59
N ASP A 153 9.49 -19.59 -3.28
CA ASP A 153 9.85 -20.93 -2.76
C ASP A 153 8.65 -21.88 -2.59
N ARG A 154 7.46 -21.57 -3.14
CA ARG A 154 6.26 -22.39 -2.89
C ARG A 154 6.27 -23.76 -3.59
N ASP A 155 7.11 -23.99 -4.60
CA ASP A 155 7.35 -25.33 -5.15
C ASP A 155 8.82 -25.55 -5.58
N ARG A 156 9.62 -26.09 -4.65
CA ARG A 156 11.04 -26.44 -4.83
C ARG A 156 11.34 -27.41 -5.99
N ARG A 157 10.31 -28.00 -6.62
CA ARG A 157 10.50 -28.97 -7.70
C ARG A 157 10.36 -28.38 -9.10
N ARG A 158 9.81 -27.16 -9.26
CA ARG A 158 9.48 -26.59 -10.59
C ARG A 158 9.86 -25.13 -10.81
N SER A 159 10.56 -24.47 -9.89
CA SER A 159 11.04 -23.10 -10.13
C SER A 159 12.35 -23.07 -10.93
N CYS A 160 12.47 -22.11 -11.84
CA CYS A 160 13.70 -21.84 -12.60
C CYS A 160 14.87 -21.39 -11.72
N LEU A 161 14.62 -21.07 -10.44
CA LEU A 161 15.59 -20.58 -9.45
C LEU A 161 15.79 -21.59 -8.31
N LYS A 162 15.67 -22.89 -8.59
CA LYS A 162 15.82 -23.94 -7.58
C LYS A 162 17.16 -23.85 -6.85
N GLY A 163 17.11 -23.72 -5.52
CA GLY A 163 18.29 -23.64 -4.64
C GLY A 163 18.71 -22.21 -4.30
N VAL A 164 18.24 -21.22 -5.07
CA VAL A 164 18.49 -19.79 -4.82
C VAL A 164 17.60 -19.32 -3.69
N THR A 165 18.21 -18.74 -2.66
CA THR A 165 17.51 -18.19 -1.49
C THR A 165 17.42 -16.69 -1.56
N TYR A 166 18.43 -16.04 -2.14
CA TYR A 166 18.48 -14.60 -2.29
C TYR A 166 18.78 -14.17 -3.72
N LEU A 167 18.13 -13.09 -4.16
CA LEU A 167 18.54 -12.31 -5.32
C LEU A 167 19.10 -11.00 -4.81
N ARG A 168 20.34 -10.68 -5.14
CA ARG A 168 20.92 -9.37 -4.83
C ARG A 168 20.97 -8.53 -6.10
N ALA A 169 20.15 -7.48 -6.13
CA ALA A 169 20.20 -6.51 -7.20
C ALA A 169 21.43 -5.60 -7.01
N THR A 170 22.16 -5.33 -8.08
CA THR A 170 23.27 -4.37 -8.11
C THR A 170 23.10 -3.48 -9.34
N ARG A 171 23.79 -2.34 -9.38
CA ARG A 171 23.81 -1.46 -10.57
C ARG A 171 24.27 -2.17 -11.85
N ASN A 172 24.99 -3.28 -11.73
CA ASN A 172 25.55 -4.04 -12.85
C ASN A 172 24.76 -5.31 -13.19
N GLY A 173 23.63 -5.57 -12.53
CA GLY A 173 22.80 -6.76 -12.74
C GLY A 173 22.40 -7.48 -11.46
N VAL A 174 21.88 -8.70 -11.59
CA VAL A 174 21.34 -9.51 -10.49
C VAL A 174 22.27 -10.66 -10.15
N ILE A 175 22.61 -10.81 -8.87
CA ILE A 175 23.40 -11.92 -8.31
C ILE A 175 22.46 -12.92 -7.64
N LEU A 176 22.67 -14.21 -7.89
CA LEU A 176 21.93 -15.31 -7.26
C LEU A 176 22.76 -15.86 -6.08
N GLU A 177 22.19 -15.92 -4.87
CA GLU A 177 22.85 -16.49 -3.70
C GLU A 177 22.00 -17.63 -3.10
N ASN A 178 22.66 -18.74 -2.75
CA ASN A 178 22.02 -19.89 -2.10
C ASN A 178 22.32 -19.85 -0.60
N ALA A 179 21.34 -20.11 0.27
CA ALA A 179 21.55 -20.25 1.71
C ALA A 179 22.24 -21.59 2.10
N GLY A 180 23.12 -22.12 1.26
CA GLY A 180 23.74 -23.42 1.49
C GLY A 180 24.93 -23.73 0.58
N ARG A 181 26.09 -23.13 0.89
CA ARG A 181 27.38 -23.79 1.10
C ARG A 181 28.31 -22.86 1.85
#